data_AF-A0A3R6QSU5-F1
#
_entry.id   AF-A0A3R6QSU5-F1
#
_cell.length_a   1.000
_cell.length_b   1.000
_cell.length_c   1.000
_cell.angle_alpha   90.00
_cell.angle_beta   90.00
_cell.angle_gamma   90.00
#
_symmetry.space_group_name_H-M   'P 1'
#
loop_
_entity.id
_entity.type
_entity.pdbx_description
1 polymer ?
#
loop_
_entity_poly.entity_id
_entity_poly.type
_entity_poly.pdbx_seq_one_letter_code
_entity_poly.pdbx_strand_id
1 'polypeptide(L)'
;MKNITTKNLLKGCLVALVGICLSTFVVEVKAETPVVSEISVKPMQLNGSRFVTLCFMIRTTPWEVSRDVKLHPRDEVDWHTLESIRDLRESFAKNNPDGRLTWGFTLNALEDQRKNYCEIREYVVECQKRYGDEISYFPGYFPAMYLPRERINREMSEAIQIISNMVGHGYRPKCIMGGFLSADNLKYLAEKENIHVAHAVIWSQHSIDGGGADGSPSYPFYPSTEHFCKPAQGKNDFIDCVNLDGWTMDFICARRAGQSGHEITGYNSRRGVGPIETYKGWGLDLGHREVMHTQSIHFDKGMELNGFGWVTNIWETQMYYEFGKDLICGALEKWVGDTKRRWPDVHFVTYGEFGELWRAEYKSNDDWNYKFIERGSGLGDSYNNLEIRWFMNKEFRLALLRDWHNKKSPTLVIDFTRYDLPAEEPKDPSPEHPVRDWSLINRINQKNLRPQDEPKELNALDSEDQALIKKYYPELF
;
A
#
# COMPACT_ATOMS: atom_id res chain seq x y z
N MET A 1 -75.93 -73.94 -8.94
CA MET A 1 -76.21 -73.17 -10.18
C MET A 1 -74.92 -72.53 -10.65
N LYS A 2 -74.43 -73.02 -11.82
CA LYS A 2 -73.35 -72.55 -12.71
C LYS A 2 -72.08 -71.92 -12.10
N ASN A 3 -70.85 -72.33 -12.39
CA ASN A 3 -70.25 -73.51 -13.02
C ASN A 3 -68.72 -73.27 -12.97
N ILE A 4 -67.92 -74.28 -12.56
CA ILE A 4 -66.68 -74.76 -13.25
C ILE A 4 -65.46 -73.79 -13.21
N THR A 5 -64.21 -74.13 -12.83
CA THR A 5 -63.43 -75.33 -12.43
C THR A 5 -62.04 -74.80 -11.97
N THR A 6 -61.54 -75.09 -10.77
CA THR A 6 -60.50 -76.11 -10.44
C THR A 6 -59.40 -76.40 -11.49
N LYS A 7 -58.13 -76.13 -11.11
CA LYS A 7 -57.03 -77.11 -10.95
C LYS A 7 -55.75 -76.35 -10.49
N ASN A 8 -55.18 -76.55 -9.31
CA ASN A 8 -54.49 -77.72 -8.71
C ASN A 8 -52.97 -77.78 -8.99
N LEU A 9 -52.27 -78.18 -7.92
CA LEU A 9 -50.90 -78.74 -7.79
C LEU A 9 -49.70 -77.79 -7.84
N LEU A 10 -48.62 -77.98 -7.07
CA LEU A 10 -48.32 -78.66 -5.79
C LEU A 10 -46.79 -78.49 -5.55
N LYS A 11 -46.37 -78.58 -4.28
CA LYS A 11 -45.01 -78.86 -3.76
C LYS A 11 -43.99 -77.69 -3.78
N GLY A 12 -43.34 -77.32 -2.68
CA GLY A 12 -43.34 -77.82 -1.30
C GLY A 12 -41.98 -77.58 -0.62
N CYS A 13 -42.00 -77.39 0.71
CA CYS A 13 -40.94 -77.71 1.69
C CYS A 13 -39.61 -76.91 1.59
N LEU A 14 -38.91 -76.50 2.65
CA LEU A 14 -39.00 -76.58 4.12
C LEU A 14 -37.78 -75.79 4.68
N VAL A 15 -37.87 -75.31 5.93
CA VAL A 15 -36.76 -75.05 6.90
C VAL A 15 -35.91 -73.75 6.82
N ALA A 16 -36.27 -72.83 7.72
CA ALA A 16 -35.52 -72.28 8.86
C ALA A 16 -34.26 -71.38 8.73
N LEU A 17 -34.38 -70.25 9.46
CA LEU A 17 -33.42 -69.60 10.39
C LEU A 17 -32.03 -69.22 9.87
N VAL A 18 -31.81 -67.92 9.64
CA VAL A 18 -30.62 -67.16 10.09
C VAL A 18 -31.02 -65.69 10.29
N GLY A 19 -30.75 -65.12 11.47
CA GLY A 19 -30.99 -63.70 11.75
C GLY A 19 -29.93 -62.80 11.12
N ILE A 20 -30.26 -61.52 10.88
CA ILE A 20 -29.29 -60.43 10.72
C ILE A 20 -29.95 -59.10 11.09
N CYS A 21 -29.24 -58.40 11.97
CA CYS A 21 -29.20 -56.99 12.35
C CYS A 21 -30.16 -55.98 11.68
N LEU A 22 -30.86 -55.23 12.54
CA LEU A 22 -31.32 -53.86 12.28
C LEU A 22 -30.13 -52.99 11.89
N SER A 23 -29.95 -52.71 10.60
CA SER A 23 -29.09 -51.61 10.15
C SER A 23 -29.89 -50.32 10.20
N THR A 24 -29.58 -49.46 11.16
CA THR A 24 -29.93 -48.05 11.14
C THR A 24 -29.38 -47.43 9.86
N PHE A 25 -30.28 -46.98 8.97
CA PHE A 25 -29.91 -46.09 7.87
C PHE A 25 -29.52 -44.73 8.47
N VAL A 26 -28.21 -44.51 8.66
CA VAL A 26 -27.66 -43.17 8.81
C VAL A 26 -27.60 -42.59 7.41
N VAL A 27 -28.47 -41.63 7.11
CA VAL A 27 -28.31 -40.78 5.94
C VAL A 27 -27.13 -39.85 6.25
N GLU A 28 -25.95 -40.18 5.76
CA GLU A 28 -24.86 -39.22 5.66
C GLU A 28 -25.27 -38.14 4.66
N VAL A 29 -25.82 -37.05 5.18
CA VAL A 29 -25.86 -35.78 4.44
C VAL A 29 -24.41 -35.32 4.36
N LYS A 30 -23.70 -35.71 3.30
CA LYS A 30 -22.48 -35.01 2.90
C LYS A 30 -22.89 -33.58 2.60
N ALA A 31 -22.51 -32.65 3.48
CA ALA A 31 -22.51 -31.25 3.15
C ALA A 31 -21.67 -31.09 1.87
N GLU A 32 -22.30 -30.64 0.79
CA GLU A 32 -21.57 -30.22 -0.39
C GLU A 32 -20.59 -29.14 0.05
N THR A 33 -19.29 -29.41 -0.11
CA THR A 33 -18.26 -28.37 -0.03
C THR A 33 -18.70 -27.24 -0.96
N PRO A 34 -18.83 -26.00 -0.47
CA PRO A 34 -19.20 -24.89 -1.33
C PRO A 34 -18.13 -24.82 -2.43
N VAL A 35 -18.57 -24.95 -3.67
CA VAL A 35 -17.74 -24.68 -4.83
C VAL A 35 -17.38 -23.21 -4.72
N VAL A 36 -16.16 -22.92 -4.27
CA VAL A 36 -15.58 -21.59 -4.34
C VAL A 36 -15.45 -21.31 -5.83
N SER A 37 -16.36 -20.50 -6.36
CA SER A 37 -16.24 -20.00 -7.73
C SER A 37 -14.88 -19.34 -7.84
N GLU A 38 -14.03 -19.80 -8.75
CA GLU A 38 -12.83 -19.04 -9.13
C GLU A 38 -13.26 -17.61 -9.39
N ILE A 39 -12.71 -16.67 -8.62
CA ILE A 39 -12.96 -15.25 -8.83
C ILE A 39 -12.45 -14.97 -10.24
N SER A 40 -13.38 -14.76 -11.17
CA SER A 40 -13.08 -14.37 -12.54
C SER A 40 -12.57 -12.92 -12.52
N VAL A 41 -11.30 -12.75 -12.13
CA VAL A 41 -10.60 -11.47 -12.25
C VAL A 41 -10.48 -11.17 -13.73
N LYS A 42 -11.28 -10.21 -14.21
CA LYS A 42 -11.15 -9.74 -15.59
C LYS A 42 -9.70 -9.28 -15.81
N PRO A 43 -9.08 -9.61 -16.95
CA PRO A 43 -7.75 -9.09 -17.28
C PRO A 43 -7.76 -7.57 -17.17
N MET A 44 -6.94 -7.01 -16.27
CA MET A 44 -6.79 -5.57 -16.10
C MET A 44 -5.54 -5.13 -16.84
N GLN A 45 -5.61 -4.00 -17.53
CA GLN A 45 -4.46 -3.34 -18.14
C GLN A 45 -4.09 -2.12 -17.32
N LEU A 46 -2.79 -1.82 -17.22
CA LEU A 46 -2.31 -0.66 -16.48
C LEU A 46 -2.68 0.65 -17.20
N ASN A 47 -2.29 0.75 -18.47
CA ASN A 47 -2.53 1.94 -19.27
C ASN A 47 -4.03 2.16 -19.50
N GLY A 48 -4.47 3.41 -19.36
CA GLY A 48 -5.86 3.81 -19.48
C GLY A 48 -6.71 3.51 -18.24
N SER A 49 -6.11 3.06 -17.13
CA SER A 49 -6.83 2.67 -15.92
C SER A 49 -6.49 3.54 -14.70
N ARG A 50 -7.38 3.50 -13.71
CA ARG A 50 -7.21 4.14 -12.40
C ARG A 50 -7.19 3.08 -11.31
N PHE A 51 -6.27 3.20 -10.36
CA PHE A 51 -6.06 2.22 -9.30
C PHE A 51 -6.04 2.87 -7.92
N VAL A 52 -6.71 2.23 -6.98
CA VAL A 52 -6.51 2.45 -5.54
C VAL A 52 -5.92 1.17 -4.95
N THR A 53 -4.82 1.29 -4.22
CA THR A 53 -4.29 0.24 -3.35
C THR A 53 -4.50 0.63 -1.90
N LEU A 54 -5.23 -0.21 -1.15
CA LEU A 54 -5.46 -0.01 0.28
C LEU A 54 -4.82 -1.15 1.07
N CYS A 55 -4.16 -0.81 2.17
CA CYS A 55 -3.70 -1.79 3.15
C CYS A 55 -4.37 -1.54 4.51
N PHE A 56 -4.88 -2.60 5.14
CA PHE A 56 -5.25 -2.59 6.54
C PHE A 56 -4.12 -3.21 7.38
N MET A 57 -3.54 -2.42 8.28
CA MET A 57 -2.46 -2.88 9.16
C MET A 57 -3.04 -3.46 10.45
N ILE A 58 -2.60 -4.68 10.80
CA ILE A 58 -2.94 -5.40 12.04
C ILE A 58 -1.64 -5.59 12.86
N ARG A 59 -1.66 -5.18 14.12
CA ARG A 59 -0.48 -5.15 15.00
C ARG A 59 -0.83 -5.33 16.46
N THR A 60 0.15 -5.64 17.31
CA THR A 60 0.01 -5.72 18.77
C THR A 60 0.43 -4.44 19.49
N THR A 61 1.41 -3.72 18.94
CA THR A 61 1.82 -2.39 19.39
C THR A 61 2.16 -1.52 18.18
N PRO A 62 2.11 -0.18 18.28
CA PRO A 62 2.61 0.66 17.20
C PRO A 62 4.12 0.43 17.01
N TRP A 63 4.57 0.50 15.76
CA TRP A 63 5.99 0.52 15.41
C TRP A 63 6.79 -0.65 16.00
N GLU A 64 6.21 -1.85 16.03
CA GLU A 64 6.93 -3.09 16.32
C GLU A 64 7.60 -3.61 15.06
N VAL A 65 8.88 -3.29 14.92
CA VAL A 65 9.67 -3.65 13.72
C VAL A 65 10.17 -5.09 13.77
N SER A 66 10.17 -5.68 14.96
CA SER A 66 10.46 -7.09 15.21
C SER A 66 9.75 -7.55 16.49
N ARG A 67 9.88 -8.83 16.85
CA ARG A 67 9.23 -9.44 18.02
C ARG A 67 9.56 -8.70 19.31
N ASP A 68 10.84 -8.46 19.53
CA ASP A 68 11.43 -7.84 20.73
C ASP A 68 11.72 -6.34 20.56
N VAL A 69 11.52 -5.77 19.36
CA VAL A 69 11.81 -4.35 19.07
C VAL A 69 10.51 -3.58 18.86
N LYS A 70 9.96 -3.11 19.98
CA LYS A 70 8.72 -2.31 20.04
C LYS A 70 9.08 -0.84 20.28
N LEU A 71 9.07 -0.04 19.23
CA LEU A 71 9.54 1.36 19.29
C LEU A 71 8.53 2.28 19.99
N HIS A 72 7.27 1.86 20.07
CA HIS A 72 6.22 2.55 20.81
C HIS A 72 5.65 1.65 21.92
N PRO A 73 5.48 2.15 23.16
CA PRO A 73 5.16 1.29 24.30
C PRO A 73 3.68 0.90 24.43
N ARG A 74 2.79 1.55 23.67
CA ARG A 74 1.33 1.32 23.74
C ARG A 74 0.97 -0.11 23.35
N ASP A 75 0.31 -0.82 24.26
CA ASP A 75 -0.36 -2.10 24.00
C ASP A 75 -1.69 -1.85 23.29
N GLU A 76 -1.86 -2.39 22.08
CA GLU A 76 -3.07 -2.26 21.25
C GLU A 76 -3.83 -3.59 21.11
N VAL A 77 -3.56 -4.58 21.97
CA VAL A 77 -4.22 -5.89 21.89
C VAL A 77 -5.73 -5.77 21.98
N ASP A 78 -6.23 -5.03 22.97
CA ASP A 78 -7.67 -4.85 23.15
C ASP A 78 -8.30 -3.91 22.10
N TRP A 79 -7.47 -3.32 21.22
CA TRP A 79 -7.88 -2.39 20.17
C TRP A 79 -8.11 -3.13 18.85
N HIS A 80 -7.76 -4.42 18.80
CA HIS A 80 -7.94 -5.31 17.65
C HIS A 80 -8.93 -6.42 18.01
N THR A 81 -10.12 -6.37 17.41
CA THR A 81 -11.19 -7.36 17.59
C THR A 81 -11.67 -7.87 16.25
N LEU A 82 -12.22 -9.08 16.20
CA LEU A 82 -12.84 -9.59 14.97
C LEU A 82 -13.92 -8.64 14.44
N GLU A 83 -14.71 -8.03 15.34
CA GLU A 83 -15.73 -7.06 14.96
C GLU A 83 -15.14 -5.86 14.21
N SER A 84 -14.06 -5.25 14.74
CA SER A 84 -13.47 -4.08 14.10
C SER A 84 -12.92 -4.40 12.71
N ILE A 85 -12.25 -5.56 12.55
CA ILE A 85 -11.72 -6.01 11.27
C ILE A 85 -12.83 -6.27 10.24
N ARG A 86 -13.92 -6.92 10.68
CA ARG A 86 -15.07 -7.20 9.80
C ARG A 86 -15.76 -5.91 9.36
N ASP A 87 -16.07 -5.02 10.29
CA ASP A 87 -16.76 -3.78 10.00
C ASP A 87 -15.97 -2.89 9.03
N LEU A 88 -14.65 -2.77 9.23
CA LEU A 88 -13.77 -2.06 8.29
C LEU A 88 -13.83 -2.68 6.89
N ARG A 89 -13.74 -4.02 6.78
CA ARG A 89 -13.78 -4.70 5.49
C ARG A 89 -15.13 -4.58 4.78
N GLU A 90 -16.23 -4.61 5.54
CA GLU A 90 -17.59 -4.45 5.03
C GLU A 90 -17.86 -3.01 4.57
N SER A 91 -17.41 -2.01 5.35
CA SER A 91 -17.45 -0.60 4.95
C SER A 91 -16.65 -0.34 3.68
N PHE A 92 -15.47 -0.97 3.53
CA PHE A 92 -14.70 -0.92 2.28
C PHE A 92 -15.43 -1.54 1.08
N ALA A 93 -16.16 -2.65 1.29
CA ALA A 93 -16.90 -3.33 0.22
C ALA A 93 -18.14 -2.55 -0.25
N LYS A 94 -18.62 -1.60 0.55
CA LYS A 94 -19.84 -0.86 0.26
C LYS A 94 -19.67 0.00 -0.99
N ASN A 95 -20.48 -0.27 -2.01
CA ASN A 95 -20.36 0.32 -3.37
C ASN A 95 -19.06 -0.07 -4.11
N ASN A 96 -18.34 -1.09 -3.64
CA ASN A 96 -17.09 -1.60 -4.20
C ASN A 96 -17.03 -3.14 -4.11
N PRO A 97 -18.00 -3.86 -4.72
CA PRO A 97 -18.14 -5.30 -4.55
C PRO A 97 -16.98 -6.12 -5.13
N ASP A 98 -16.29 -5.59 -6.14
CA ASP A 98 -15.14 -6.23 -6.80
C ASP A 98 -13.79 -5.79 -6.18
N GLY A 99 -13.86 -4.94 -5.15
CA GLY A 99 -12.69 -4.38 -4.49
C GLY A 99 -12.02 -5.39 -3.59
N ARG A 100 -10.69 -5.44 -3.70
CA ARG A 100 -9.83 -6.17 -2.77
C ARG A 100 -8.69 -5.28 -2.29
N LEU A 101 -8.11 -5.66 -1.16
CA LEU A 101 -7.11 -4.90 -0.44
C LEU A 101 -6.00 -5.81 0.11
N THR A 102 -4.94 -5.20 0.66
CA THR A 102 -3.87 -5.92 1.33
C THR A 102 -4.09 -5.89 2.86
N TRP A 103 -3.97 -7.03 3.52
CA TRP A 103 -3.90 -7.17 4.98
C TRP A 103 -2.42 -7.29 5.36
N GLY A 104 -1.90 -6.29 6.07
CA GLY A 104 -0.52 -6.26 6.52
C GLY A 104 -0.41 -6.59 8.01
N PHE A 105 0.25 -7.69 8.37
CA PHE A 105 0.45 -8.07 9.77
C PHE A 105 1.87 -7.82 10.24
N THR A 106 2.04 -7.35 11.47
CA THR A 106 3.34 -7.44 12.17
C THR A 106 3.64 -8.89 12.56
N LEU A 107 4.90 -9.21 12.86
CA LEU A 107 5.30 -10.57 13.26
C LEU A 107 4.59 -10.99 14.55
N ASN A 108 4.51 -10.08 15.53
CA ASN A 108 3.80 -10.34 16.76
C ASN A 108 2.31 -10.63 16.51
N ALA A 109 1.64 -9.90 15.60
CA ALA A 109 0.24 -10.18 15.27
C ALA A 109 0.03 -11.49 14.48
N LEU A 110 1.01 -11.90 13.66
CA LEU A 110 1.00 -13.22 13.00
C LEU A 110 1.10 -14.36 14.02
N GLU A 111 1.89 -14.17 15.08
CA GLU A 111 2.23 -15.22 16.04
C GLU A 111 1.36 -15.23 17.30
N ASP A 112 0.61 -14.16 17.57
CA ASP A 112 -0.16 -14.03 18.81
C ASP A 112 -1.24 -15.10 18.94
N GLN A 113 -1.23 -15.85 20.05
CA GLN A 113 -2.16 -16.95 20.29
C GLN A 113 -3.41 -16.55 21.08
N ARG A 114 -3.56 -15.27 21.44
CA ARG A 114 -4.78 -14.78 22.08
C ARG A 114 -5.94 -14.87 21.09
N LYS A 115 -7.12 -15.12 21.66
CA LYS A 115 -8.34 -15.43 20.92
C LYS A 115 -8.64 -14.43 19.79
N ASN A 116 -8.53 -13.13 20.08
CA ASN A 116 -8.81 -12.07 19.11
C ASN A 116 -7.91 -12.18 17.86
N TYR A 117 -6.59 -12.37 18.01
CA TYR A 117 -5.70 -12.50 16.86
C TYR A 117 -5.88 -13.80 16.09
N CYS A 118 -6.18 -14.91 16.77
CA CYS A 118 -6.56 -16.15 16.10
C CYS A 118 -7.80 -15.94 15.21
N GLU A 119 -8.87 -15.35 15.77
CA GLU A 119 -10.11 -15.05 15.05
C GLU A 119 -9.89 -14.07 13.89
N ILE A 120 -9.04 -13.05 14.07
CA ILE A 120 -8.70 -12.09 13.02
C ILE A 120 -7.96 -12.79 11.87
N ARG A 121 -6.99 -13.66 12.16
CA ARG A 121 -6.27 -14.40 11.12
C ARG A 121 -7.19 -15.36 10.37
N GLU A 122 -8.08 -16.05 11.06
CA GLU A 122 -9.10 -16.90 10.44
C GLU A 122 -9.98 -16.09 9.47
N TYR A 123 -10.50 -14.94 9.91
CA TYR A 123 -11.34 -14.08 9.09
C TYR A 123 -10.59 -13.48 7.88
N VAL A 124 -9.33 -13.09 8.05
CA VAL A 124 -8.54 -12.55 6.94
C VAL A 124 -8.24 -13.64 5.89
N VAL A 125 -8.02 -14.90 6.30
CA VAL A 125 -7.94 -16.04 5.37
C VAL A 125 -9.27 -16.25 4.63
N GLU A 126 -10.41 -16.09 5.31
CA GLU A 126 -11.72 -16.11 4.63
C GLU A 126 -11.84 -14.98 3.60
N CYS A 127 -11.35 -13.78 3.92
CA CYS A 127 -11.34 -12.64 3.00
C CYS A 127 -10.46 -12.88 1.77
N GLN A 128 -9.29 -13.50 1.95
CA GLN A 128 -8.43 -13.92 0.83
C GLN A 128 -9.18 -14.89 -0.09
N LYS A 129 -9.84 -15.91 0.47
CA LYS A 129 -10.60 -16.89 -0.33
C LYS A 129 -11.82 -16.29 -1.01
N ARG A 130 -12.52 -15.37 -0.34
CA ARG A 130 -13.79 -14.81 -0.80
C ARG A 130 -13.62 -13.65 -1.77
N TYR A 131 -12.66 -12.77 -1.52
CA TYR A 131 -12.50 -11.51 -2.25
C TYR A 131 -11.20 -11.43 -3.05
N GLY A 132 -10.25 -12.33 -2.80
CA GLY A 132 -8.91 -12.22 -3.38
C GLY A 132 -8.06 -11.15 -2.69
N ASP A 133 -8.40 -10.77 -1.45
CA ASP A 133 -7.54 -9.89 -0.64
C ASP A 133 -6.15 -10.52 -0.48
N GLU A 134 -5.12 -9.69 -0.49
CA GLU A 134 -3.75 -10.12 -0.24
C GLU A 134 -3.49 -10.14 1.26
N ILE A 135 -2.73 -11.13 1.73
CA ILE A 135 -2.25 -11.23 3.10
C ILE A 135 -0.73 -11.19 3.06
N SER A 136 -0.14 -10.20 3.73
CA SER A 136 1.29 -9.91 3.66
C SER A 136 1.87 -9.46 5.02
N TYR A 137 3.19 -9.33 5.06
CA TYR A 137 3.95 -8.88 6.21
C TYR A 137 4.09 -7.34 6.23
N PHE A 138 3.89 -6.76 7.41
CA PHE A 138 4.06 -5.34 7.73
C PHE A 138 4.96 -5.18 8.97
N PRO A 139 6.28 -5.00 8.80
CA PRO A 139 7.26 -4.87 9.88
C PRO A 139 7.27 -3.49 10.58
N GLY A 140 6.11 -2.98 11.01
CA GLY A 140 6.08 -1.80 11.89
C GLY A 140 6.68 -0.52 11.30
N TYR A 141 6.58 -0.31 9.98
CA TYR A 141 7.04 0.83 9.16
C TYR A 141 8.55 1.07 9.11
N PHE A 142 9.30 0.88 10.19
CA PHE A 142 10.67 1.38 10.32
C PHE A 142 11.77 0.31 10.44
N PRO A 143 11.67 -0.89 9.84
CA PRO A 143 12.62 -1.96 10.17
C PRO A 143 14.06 -1.61 9.77
N ALA A 144 14.30 -1.04 8.59
CA ALA A 144 15.66 -0.68 8.15
C ALA A 144 16.30 0.42 9.02
N MET A 145 15.54 1.20 9.79
CA MET A 145 16.13 2.16 10.71
C MET A 145 16.76 1.51 11.96
N TYR A 146 16.28 0.33 12.36
CA TYR A 146 16.56 -0.27 13.66
C TYR A 146 17.14 -1.68 13.58
N LEU A 147 17.02 -2.36 12.45
CA LEU A 147 17.45 -3.74 12.30
C LEU A 147 18.53 -3.84 11.22
N PRO A 148 19.55 -4.70 11.41
CA PRO A 148 20.50 -5.03 10.36
C PRO A 148 19.78 -5.64 9.14
N ARG A 149 20.29 -5.39 7.93
CA ARG A 149 19.69 -5.88 6.68
C ARG A 149 19.43 -7.38 6.69
N GLU A 150 20.40 -8.17 7.16
CA GLU A 150 20.29 -9.63 7.26
C GLU A 150 19.13 -10.08 8.19
N ARG A 151 18.94 -9.37 9.31
CA ARG A 151 17.85 -9.66 10.25
C ARG A 151 16.49 -9.41 9.60
N ILE A 152 16.35 -8.30 8.88
CA ILE A 152 15.12 -7.97 8.14
C ILE A 152 14.83 -9.05 7.09
N ASN A 153 15.84 -9.45 6.31
CA ASN A 153 15.71 -10.51 5.30
C ASN A 153 15.17 -11.81 5.90
N ARG A 154 15.79 -12.28 6.99
CA ARG A 154 15.37 -13.49 7.70
C ARG A 154 13.94 -13.37 8.23
N GLU A 155 13.59 -12.24 8.86
CA GLU A 155 12.26 -12.03 9.44
C GLU A 155 11.17 -11.88 8.38
N MET A 156 11.50 -11.33 7.20
CA MET A 156 10.61 -11.37 6.03
C MET A 156 10.33 -12.82 5.60
N SER A 157 11.37 -13.65 5.45
CA SER A 157 11.20 -15.08 5.10
C SER A 157 10.36 -15.84 6.12
N GLU A 158 10.59 -15.61 7.42
CA GLU A 158 9.81 -16.20 8.51
C GLU A 158 8.33 -15.81 8.40
N ALA A 159 8.04 -14.51 8.24
CA ALA A 159 6.69 -14.01 8.10
C ALA A 159 5.99 -14.57 6.85
N ILE A 160 6.69 -14.61 5.70
CA ILE A 160 6.17 -15.20 4.46
C ILE A 160 5.82 -16.68 4.67
N GLN A 161 6.66 -17.44 5.39
CA GLN A 161 6.39 -18.84 5.67
C GLN A 161 5.19 -19.04 6.60
N ILE A 162 5.06 -18.21 7.64
CA ILE A 162 3.90 -18.23 8.55
C ILE A 162 2.62 -17.93 7.77
N ILE A 163 2.63 -16.89 6.93
CA ILE A 163 1.48 -16.50 6.11
C ILE A 163 1.14 -17.61 5.10
N SER A 164 2.13 -18.19 4.44
CA SER A 164 1.93 -19.29 3.49
C SER A 164 1.26 -20.50 4.15
N ASN A 165 1.71 -20.87 5.36
CA ASN A 165 1.10 -21.94 6.14
C ASN A 165 -0.32 -21.59 6.64
N MET A 166 -0.53 -20.34 7.04
CA MET A 166 -1.82 -19.84 7.55
C MET A 166 -2.91 -19.86 6.47
N VAL A 167 -2.59 -19.41 5.25
CA VAL A 167 -3.54 -19.39 4.13
C VAL A 167 -3.68 -20.79 3.50
N GLY A 168 -2.57 -21.52 3.42
CA GLY A 168 -2.51 -22.85 2.83
C GLY A 168 -2.43 -22.84 1.31
N HIS A 169 -2.50 -24.04 0.72
CA HIS A 169 -2.54 -24.26 -0.74
C HIS A 169 -1.41 -23.58 -1.55
N GLY A 170 -0.23 -23.44 -0.94
CA GLY A 170 0.93 -22.83 -1.60
C GLY A 170 0.84 -21.32 -1.79
N TYR A 171 -0.07 -20.65 -1.08
CA TYR A 171 -0.19 -19.19 -1.12
C TYR A 171 1.14 -18.51 -0.80
N ARG A 172 1.44 -17.46 -1.55
CA ARG A 172 2.52 -16.49 -1.28
C ARG A 172 1.98 -15.08 -1.59
N PRO A 173 2.28 -14.06 -0.76
CA PRO A 173 1.97 -12.69 -1.12
C PRO A 173 2.74 -12.26 -2.37
N LYS A 174 2.19 -11.29 -3.11
CA LYS A 174 2.86 -10.65 -4.24
C LYS A 174 3.69 -9.45 -3.81
N CYS A 175 3.37 -8.83 -2.66
CA CYS A 175 4.15 -7.74 -2.10
C CYS A 175 4.52 -7.91 -0.62
N ILE A 176 5.44 -7.07 -0.12
CA ILE A 176 5.68 -6.82 1.31
C ILE A 176 5.34 -5.37 1.65
N MET A 177 4.68 -5.14 2.80
CA MET A 177 4.31 -3.81 3.29
C MET A 177 5.39 -3.22 4.21
N GLY A 178 6.57 -2.96 3.65
CA GLY A 178 7.80 -2.74 4.42
C GLY A 178 7.99 -1.36 5.06
N GLY A 179 7.54 -0.29 4.41
CA GLY A 179 7.85 1.09 4.82
C GLY A 179 9.33 1.42 4.55
N PHE A 180 10.19 1.35 5.55
CA PHE A 180 11.64 1.50 5.40
C PHE A 180 12.30 0.14 5.16
N LEU A 181 12.52 -0.20 3.89
CA LEU A 181 13.38 -1.31 3.48
C LEU A 181 14.62 -0.76 2.76
N SER A 182 15.76 -1.43 2.93
CA SER A 182 16.97 -1.12 2.18
C SER A 182 16.97 -1.72 0.77
N ALA A 183 17.87 -1.25 -0.09
CA ALA A 183 18.11 -1.87 -1.39
C ALA A 183 18.45 -3.37 -1.28
N ASP A 184 19.21 -3.77 -0.26
CA ASP A 184 19.52 -5.19 -0.01
C ASP A 184 18.26 -6.01 0.30
N ASN A 185 17.34 -5.45 1.08
CA ASN A 185 16.08 -6.13 1.40
C ASN A 185 15.21 -6.32 0.17
N LEU A 186 15.14 -5.31 -0.70
CA LEU A 186 14.38 -5.40 -1.96
C LEU A 186 15.00 -6.40 -2.93
N LYS A 187 16.33 -6.44 -3.00
CA LYS A 187 17.07 -7.46 -3.76
C LYS A 187 16.83 -8.86 -3.21
N TYR A 188 16.84 -9.02 -1.89
CA TYR A 188 16.56 -10.29 -1.23
C TYR A 188 15.16 -10.80 -1.58
N LEU A 189 14.13 -9.94 -1.52
CA LEU A 189 12.77 -10.31 -1.91
C LEU A 189 12.70 -10.82 -3.34
N ALA A 190 13.31 -10.11 -4.28
CA ALA A 190 13.30 -10.50 -5.69
C ALA A 190 14.05 -11.81 -5.94
N GLU A 191 15.26 -11.96 -5.39
CA GLU A 191 16.16 -13.07 -5.73
C GLU A 191 15.97 -14.34 -4.89
N LYS A 192 15.52 -14.19 -3.63
CA LYS A 192 15.40 -15.30 -2.67
C LYS A 192 13.96 -15.69 -2.41
N GLU A 193 13.05 -14.72 -2.36
CA GLU A 193 11.64 -14.97 -2.10
C GLU A 193 10.78 -14.98 -3.38
N ASN A 194 11.33 -14.58 -4.53
CA ASN A 194 10.57 -14.43 -5.78
C ASN A 194 9.31 -13.56 -5.56
N ILE A 195 9.49 -12.47 -4.83
CA ILE A 195 8.50 -11.41 -4.58
C ILE A 195 9.06 -10.13 -5.19
N HIS A 196 8.33 -9.56 -6.16
CA HIS A 196 8.82 -8.47 -7.00
C HIS A 196 8.09 -7.15 -6.77
N VAL A 197 7.43 -6.99 -5.63
CA VAL A 197 6.75 -5.76 -5.24
C VAL A 197 6.98 -5.51 -3.76
N ALA A 198 7.24 -4.27 -3.38
CA ALA A 198 7.21 -3.87 -1.97
C ALA A 198 6.70 -2.44 -1.85
N HIS A 199 5.88 -2.20 -0.83
CA HIS A 199 5.80 -0.86 -0.28
C HIS A 199 7.08 -0.60 0.50
N ALA A 200 8.02 0.13 -0.11
CA ALA A 200 9.26 0.56 0.52
C ALA A 200 9.59 2.04 0.26
N VAL A 201 8.59 2.82 -0.15
CA VAL A 201 8.65 4.28 -0.17
C VAL A 201 7.62 4.82 0.81
N ILE A 202 8.05 5.69 1.73
CA ILE A 202 7.16 6.59 2.44
C ILE A 202 7.45 7.97 1.88
N TRP A 203 6.78 8.30 0.77
CA TRP A 203 7.25 9.38 -0.10
C TRP A 203 7.26 10.71 0.63
N SER A 204 8.37 11.45 0.48
CA SER A 204 8.64 12.73 1.13
C SER A 204 8.74 12.73 2.66
N GLN A 205 8.78 11.57 3.33
CA GLN A 205 8.93 11.54 4.79
C GLN A 205 10.18 12.31 5.24
N HIS A 206 10.00 13.28 6.13
CA HIS A 206 11.11 13.98 6.79
C HIS A 206 10.66 14.68 8.08
N SER A 207 11.34 14.40 9.19
CA SER A 207 11.04 14.95 10.53
C SER A 207 9.62 14.68 11.04
N ILE A 208 8.98 13.62 10.54
CA ILE A 208 7.80 12.98 11.12
C ILE A 208 8.22 11.61 11.63
N ASP A 209 7.66 11.16 12.76
CA ASP A 209 7.98 9.88 13.42
C ASP A 209 9.48 9.63 13.61
N GLY A 210 10.27 10.72 13.65
CA GLY A 210 11.70 10.71 13.92
C GLY A 210 12.61 10.29 12.77
N GLY A 211 12.14 10.15 11.52
CA GLY A 211 12.97 9.70 10.40
C GLY A 211 12.84 10.48 9.09
N GLY A 212 13.57 10.02 8.07
CA GLY A 212 13.62 10.62 6.73
C GLY A 212 13.82 9.61 5.62
N ALA A 213 13.01 9.69 4.57
CA ALA A 213 13.10 8.90 3.32
C ALA A 213 12.74 9.75 2.09
N ASP A 214 12.94 11.07 2.16
CA ASP A 214 12.70 11.92 1.01
C ASP A 214 13.80 11.71 -0.05
N GLY A 215 13.49 11.99 -1.31
CA GLY A 215 14.44 11.88 -2.42
C GLY A 215 13.98 10.98 -3.55
N SER A 216 13.06 10.03 -3.32
CA SER A 216 12.57 9.10 -4.35
C SER A 216 11.51 9.70 -5.29
N PRO A 217 11.23 9.03 -6.43
CA PRO A 217 9.96 9.17 -7.14
C PRO A 217 8.77 8.75 -6.26
N SER A 218 7.60 9.36 -6.46
CA SER A 218 6.36 8.99 -5.76
C SER A 218 5.57 7.89 -6.46
N TYR A 219 5.74 7.75 -7.77
CA TYR A 219 5.18 6.66 -8.56
C TYR A 219 6.18 5.50 -8.68
N PRO A 220 5.72 4.30 -9.08
CA PRO A 220 6.52 3.08 -8.99
C PRO A 220 7.81 3.15 -9.80
N PHE A 221 8.86 2.51 -9.30
CA PHE A 221 10.15 2.38 -9.99
C PHE A 221 10.89 1.10 -9.54
N TYR A 222 11.91 0.70 -10.29
CA TYR A 222 12.87 -0.32 -9.86
C TYR A 222 14.04 0.35 -9.11
N PRO A 223 14.31 -0.01 -7.84
CA PRO A 223 15.35 0.62 -7.05
C PRO A 223 16.74 0.17 -7.48
N SER A 224 17.73 1.00 -7.20
CA SER A 224 19.15 0.73 -7.38
C SER A 224 19.71 -0.09 -6.23
N THR A 225 20.68 -0.96 -6.49
CA THR A 225 21.46 -1.62 -5.43
C THR A 225 22.24 -0.65 -4.54
N GLU A 226 22.41 0.60 -4.96
CA GLU A 226 23.06 1.64 -4.17
C GLU A 226 22.16 2.20 -3.06
N HIS A 227 20.87 2.40 -3.36
CA HIS A 227 19.93 3.06 -2.45
C HIS A 227 18.47 2.84 -2.85
N PHE A 228 17.60 2.48 -1.92
CA PHE A 228 16.19 2.15 -2.20
C PHE A 228 15.39 3.33 -2.80
N CYS A 229 15.69 4.58 -2.42
CA CYS A 229 15.13 5.80 -3.05
C CYS A 229 15.65 6.12 -4.46
N LYS A 230 16.73 5.48 -4.93
CA LYS A 230 17.34 5.77 -6.24
C LYS A 230 16.77 4.81 -7.29
N PRO A 231 16.24 5.29 -8.42
CA PRO A 231 15.99 4.44 -9.58
C PRO A 231 17.28 3.77 -10.07
N ALA A 232 17.27 2.46 -10.31
CA ALA A 232 18.37 1.78 -10.97
C ALA A 232 18.71 2.45 -12.31
N GLN A 233 20.00 2.71 -12.54
CA GLN A 233 20.47 3.41 -13.74
C GLN A 233 20.65 2.47 -14.94
N GLY A 234 20.94 1.19 -14.68
CA GLY A 234 21.06 0.17 -15.71
C GLY A 234 21.14 -1.23 -15.12
N LYS A 235 21.64 -2.19 -15.92
CA LYS A 235 21.67 -3.61 -15.52
C LYS A 235 22.57 -3.91 -14.31
N ASN A 236 23.59 -3.09 -14.08
CA ASN A 236 24.59 -3.35 -13.04
C ASN A 236 24.05 -3.12 -11.62
N ASP A 237 23.07 -2.23 -11.48
CA ASP A 237 22.47 -1.84 -10.21
C ASP A 237 20.96 -2.14 -10.16
N PHE A 238 20.43 -2.89 -11.13
CA PHE A 238 19.00 -3.20 -11.23
C PHE A 238 18.54 -4.17 -10.15
N ILE A 239 17.46 -3.82 -9.45
CA ILE A 239 16.69 -4.73 -8.59
C ILE A 239 15.31 -4.92 -9.20
N ASP A 240 14.97 -6.17 -9.49
CA ASP A 240 13.65 -6.57 -10.02
C ASP A 240 12.60 -6.63 -8.90
N CYS A 241 12.38 -5.51 -8.22
CA CYS A 241 11.35 -5.35 -7.21
C CYS A 241 10.75 -3.95 -7.33
N VAL A 242 9.47 -3.84 -7.67
CA VAL A 242 8.76 -2.57 -7.80
C VAL A 242 8.63 -1.92 -6.43
N ASN A 243 9.21 -0.74 -6.28
CA ASN A 243 9.16 0.02 -5.05
C ASN A 243 7.94 0.97 -5.07
N LEU A 244 7.02 0.80 -4.12
CA LEU A 244 5.74 1.50 -4.02
C LEU A 244 5.68 2.44 -2.81
N ASP A 245 5.07 3.60 -3.01
CA ASP A 245 4.63 4.51 -1.94
C ASP A 245 3.52 3.88 -1.07
N GLY A 246 3.34 4.41 0.15
CA GLY A 246 2.33 3.95 1.11
C GLY A 246 1.09 4.83 1.17
N TRP A 247 1.25 6.16 1.15
CA TRP A 247 0.15 7.11 1.21
C TRP A 247 0.35 8.22 0.21
N THR A 248 -0.62 8.40 -0.67
CA THR A 248 -0.60 9.49 -1.63
C THR A 248 -0.73 10.83 -0.92
N MET A 249 0.24 11.71 -1.17
CA MET A 249 0.31 13.04 -0.55
C MET A 249 -0.32 14.12 -1.43
N ASP A 250 -0.86 15.16 -0.78
CA ASP A 250 -0.99 16.47 -1.42
C ASP A 250 0.43 17.03 -1.57
N PHE A 251 0.87 17.33 -2.79
CA PHE A 251 2.25 17.70 -3.05
C PHE A 251 2.60 19.08 -2.46
N ILE A 252 1.63 19.96 -2.29
CA ILE A 252 1.84 21.28 -1.68
C ILE A 252 2.06 21.15 -0.17
N CYS A 253 1.30 20.30 0.51
CA CYS A 253 1.45 19.97 1.93
C CYS A 253 2.80 19.29 2.19
N ALA A 254 3.12 18.29 1.35
CA ALA A 254 4.31 17.45 1.47
C ALA A 254 5.65 18.17 1.31
N ARG A 255 5.68 19.43 0.86
CA ARG A 255 6.94 20.21 0.83
C ARG A 255 7.53 20.44 2.23
N ARG A 256 6.69 20.47 3.28
CA ARG A 256 7.17 20.74 4.64
C ARG A 256 7.93 19.55 5.25
N ALA A 257 8.77 19.84 6.23
CA ALA A 257 9.24 18.86 7.21
C ALA A 257 8.38 18.96 8.48
N GLY A 258 8.04 17.83 9.08
CA GLY A 258 7.26 17.81 10.33
C GLY A 258 5.80 18.27 10.19
N GLN A 259 5.22 18.67 11.32
CA GLN A 259 3.84 19.14 11.42
C GLN A 259 3.67 20.10 12.61
N SER A 260 2.58 20.87 12.61
CA SER A 260 2.10 21.60 13.79
C SER A 260 0.88 20.93 14.46
N GLY A 261 0.36 19.85 13.86
CA GLY A 261 -0.79 19.10 14.35
C GLY A 261 -1.67 18.58 13.21
N HIS A 262 -2.83 18.02 13.57
CA HIS A 262 -3.79 17.47 12.61
C HIS A 262 -4.93 18.44 12.24
N GLU A 263 -5.08 19.54 12.98
CA GLU A 263 -6.15 20.53 12.76
C GLU A 263 -5.97 21.30 11.44
N ILE A 264 -7.07 21.82 10.90
CA ILE A 264 -7.09 22.59 9.64
C ILE A 264 -6.35 23.93 9.72
N THR A 265 -6.17 24.46 10.93
CA THR A 265 -5.44 25.70 11.22
C THR A 265 -3.93 25.53 11.14
N GLY A 266 -3.45 24.29 11.22
CA GLY A 266 -2.03 23.95 11.19
C GLY A 266 -1.52 23.51 9.83
N TYR A 267 -0.29 22.99 9.82
CA TYR A 267 0.25 22.26 8.68
C TYR A 267 0.66 20.85 9.06
N ASN A 268 0.64 19.94 8.09
CA ASN A 268 1.15 18.59 8.26
C ASN A 268 1.73 18.06 6.94
N SER A 269 3.02 17.73 6.95
CA SER A 269 3.72 17.20 5.77
C SER A 269 3.24 15.82 5.31
N ARG A 270 2.37 15.14 6.08
CA ARG A 270 1.76 13.85 5.74
C ARG A 270 0.33 13.97 5.21
N ARG A 271 -0.16 15.18 4.99
CA ARG A 271 -1.51 15.38 4.47
C ARG A 271 -1.63 14.94 3.01
N GLY A 272 -2.75 14.29 2.71
CA GLY A 272 -3.08 13.74 1.41
C GLY A 272 -4.32 12.85 1.55
N VAL A 273 -4.23 11.59 1.14
CA VAL A 273 -5.35 10.64 1.27
C VAL A 273 -5.44 9.93 2.63
N GLY A 274 -4.40 10.06 3.47
CA GLY A 274 -4.33 9.46 4.79
C GLY A 274 -5.44 9.96 5.73
N PRO A 275 -6.10 9.09 6.50
CA PRO A 275 -7.29 9.47 7.27
C PRO A 275 -7.00 10.30 8.52
N ILE A 276 -5.78 10.21 9.06
CA ILE A 276 -5.39 10.90 10.31
C ILE A 276 -5.38 12.42 10.10
N GLU A 277 -4.73 12.89 9.03
CA GLU A 277 -4.54 14.31 8.71
C GLU A 277 -5.76 14.95 8.04
N THR A 278 -6.75 14.12 7.66
CA THR A 278 -7.96 14.54 6.92
C THR A 278 -9.23 14.21 7.69
N TYR A 279 -9.83 13.02 7.51
CA TYR A 279 -11.11 12.66 8.11
C TYR A 279 -11.13 12.81 9.64
N LYS A 280 -10.05 12.40 10.31
CA LYS A 280 -9.90 12.55 11.76
C LYS A 280 -9.54 13.98 12.14
N GLY A 281 -8.52 14.56 11.51
CA GLY A 281 -8.03 15.89 11.85
C GLY A 281 -9.01 17.03 11.58
N TRP A 282 -9.77 16.96 10.48
CA TRP A 282 -10.64 18.03 9.96
C TRP A 282 -12.13 17.66 9.99
N GLY A 283 -12.46 16.45 10.45
CA GLY A 283 -13.81 15.90 10.37
C GLY A 283 -14.16 15.40 8.97
N LEU A 284 -15.29 14.67 8.88
CA LEU A 284 -15.69 13.97 7.66
C LEU A 284 -15.82 14.88 6.44
N ASP A 285 -16.42 16.07 6.59
CA ASP A 285 -16.74 16.91 5.43
C ASP A 285 -15.51 17.57 4.80
N LEU A 286 -14.70 18.24 5.62
CA LEU A 286 -13.50 18.95 5.14
C LEU A 286 -12.39 17.97 4.80
N GLY A 287 -12.18 16.94 5.63
CA GLY A 287 -11.22 15.88 5.36
C GLY A 287 -11.52 15.17 4.04
N HIS A 288 -12.80 14.87 3.77
CA HIS A 288 -13.18 14.24 2.52
C HIS A 288 -12.84 15.09 1.29
N ARG A 289 -13.05 16.41 1.34
CA ARG A 289 -12.73 17.30 0.22
C ARG A 289 -11.23 17.27 -0.10
N GLU A 290 -10.40 17.24 0.93
CA GLU A 290 -8.95 17.14 0.78
C GLU A 290 -8.50 15.79 0.19
N VAL A 291 -9.08 14.68 0.66
CA VAL A 291 -8.82 13.35 0.09
C VAL A 291 -9.23 13.29 -1.39
N MET A 292 -10.41 13.82 -1.73
CA MET A 292 -10.90 13.86 -3.11
C MET A 292 -10.10 14.81 -4.01
N HIS A 293 -9.59 15.91 -3.46
CA HIS A 293 -8.66 16.81 -4.14
C HIS A 293 -7.36 16.07 -4.46
N THR A 294 -6.73 15.47 -3.45
CA THR A 294 -5.48 14.73 -3.60
C THR A 294 -5.60 13.61 -4.64
N GLN A 295 -6.68 12.83 -4.60
CA GLN A 295 -6.95 11.81 -5.61
C GLN A 295 -7.07 12.36 -7.03
N SER A 296 -7.64 13.57 -7.18
CA SER A 296 -7.83 14.16 -8.50
C SER A 296 -6.52 14.56 -9.18
N ILE A 297 -5.45 14.80 -8.41
CA ILE A 297 -4.10 14.99 -8.95
C ILE A 297 -3.71 13.78 -9.81
N HIS A 298 -4.07 12.56 -9.38
CA HIS A 298 -3.70 11.31 -10.03
C HIS A 298 -4.74 10.83 -11.04
N PHE A 299 -6.03 10.93 -10.70
CA PHE A 299 -7.10 10.37 -11.52
C PHE A 299 -7.62 11.30 -12.62
N ASP A 300 -7.36 12.60 -12.51
CA ASP A 300 -7.65 13.56 -13.58
C ASP A 300 -6.36 13.84 -14.38
N LYS A 301 -5.60 14.86 -14.01
CA LYS A 301 -4.44 15.31 -14.82
C LYS A 301 -3.28 14.32 -14.81
N GLY A 302 -3.03 13.65 -13.69
CA GLY A 302 -1.97 12.64 -13.57
C GLY A 302 -2.16 11.49 -14.55
N MET A 303 -3.38 10.99 -14.71
CA MET A 303 -3.70 9.94 -15.68
C MET A 303 -3.46 10.41 -17.12
N GLU A 304 -3.85 11.65 -17.45
CA GLU A 304 -3.57 12.24 -18.78
C GLU A 304 -2.06 12.32 -19.06
N LEU A 305 -1.27 12.70 -18.06
CA LEU A 305 0.17 12.90 -18.19
C LEU A 305 0.98 11.60 -18.18
N ASN A 306 0.50 10.57 -17.46
CA ASN A 306 1.27 9.37 -17.15
C ASN A 306 0.69 8.08 -17.75
N GLY A 307 -0.47 8.15 -18.40
CA GLY A 307 -1.14 7.01 -19.00
C GLY A 307 -1.95 6.15 -18.03
N PHE A 308 -1.69 6.24 -16.73
CA PHE A 308 -2.48 5.60 -15.67
C PHE A 308 -2.55 6.51 -14.44
N GLY A 309 -3.58 6.31 -13.61
CA GLY A 309 -3.70 6.96 -12.30
C GLY A 309 -3.58 5.93 -11.19
N TRP A 310 -2.77 6.21 -10.19
CA TRP A 310 -2.62 5.39 -8.99
C TRP A 310 -2.66 6.24 -7.73
N VAL A 311 -3.43 5.77 -6.75
CA VAL A 311 -3.53 6.29 -5.39
C VAL A 311 -3.29 5.13 -4.43
N THR A 312 -2.53 5.39 -3.38
CA THR A 312 -2.14 4.42 -2.37
C THR A 312 -2.52 4.91 -0.98
N ASN A 313 -2.97 4.01 -0.10
CA ASN A 313 -3.37 4.36 1.25
C ASN A 313 -3.18 3.19 2.22
N ILE A 314 -2.85 3.50 3.48
CA ILE A 314 -2.78 2.53 4.56
C ILE A 314 -3.65 3.04 5.70
N TRP A 315 -4.47 2.16 6.26
CA TRP A 315 -5.34 2.44 7.39
C TRP A 315 -5.03 1.41 8.49
N GLU A 316 -4.64 1.86 9.67
CA GLU A 316 -4.39 0.97 10.81
C GLU A 316 -5.72 0.53 11.41
N THR A 317 -5.91 -0.77 11.64
CA THR A 317 -7.22 -1.27 12.08
C THR A 317 -7.57 -0.83 13.51
N GLN A 318 -6.56 -0.54 14.31
CA GLN A 318 -6.71 0.06 15.65
C GLN A 318 -7.43 1.42 15.63
N MET A 319 -7.47 2.14 14.50
CA MET A 319 -8.16 3.44 14.41
C MET A 319 -9.64 3.31 14.76
N TYR A 320 -10.24 2.15 14.48
CA TYR A 320 -11.61 1.83 14.87
C TYR A 320 -11.84 2.01 16.38
N TYR A 321 -10.88 1.55 17.20
CA TYR A 321 -10.93 1.73 18.65
C TYR A 321 -10.57 3.15 19.04
N GLU A 322 -9.47 3.69 18.49
CA GLU A 322 -8.91 4.97 18.94
C GLU A 322 -9.82 6.17 18.63
N PHE A 323 -10.48 6.15 17.47
CA PHE A 323 -11.29 7.28 16.99
C PHE A 323 -12.79 6.95 16.91
N GLY A 324 -13.16 5.70 17.16
CA GLY A 324 -14.54 5.22 17.17
C GLY A 324 -15.02 4.70 15.82
N LYS A 325 -15.79 3.60 15.90
CA LYS A 325 -16.45 2.91 14.79
C LYS A 325 -17.09 3.87 13.78
N ASP A 326 -18.01 4.70 14.26
CA ASP A 326 -18.87 5.51 13.39
C ASP A 326 -18.07 6.48 12.52
N LEU A 327 -17.02 7.09 13.10
CA LEU A 327 -16.15 8.00 12.37
C LEU A 327 -15.34 7.24 11.31
N ILE A 328 -14.67 6.16 11.68
CA ILE A 328 -13.74 5.46 10.79
C ILE A 328 -14.47 4.69 9.69
N CYS A 329 -15.52 3.95 10.04
CA CYS A 329 -16.34 3.25 9.06
C CYS A 329 -17.06 4.25 8.15
N GLY A 330 -17.60 5.35 8.71
CA GLY A 330 -18.23 6.42 7.93
C GLY A 330 -17.26 7.12 6.97
N ALA A 331 -16.01 7.37 7.39
CA ALA A 331 -14.96 7.92 6.55
C ALA A 331 -14.62 6.98 5.39
N LEU A 332 -14.45 5.69 5.67
CA LEU A 332 -14.11 4.67 4.69
C LEU A 332 -15.21 4.48 3.65
N GLU A 333 -16.47 4.36 4.09
CA GLU A 333 -17.62 4.26 3.18
C GLU A 333 -17.74 5.50 2.29
N LYS A 334 -17.55 6.69 2.87
CA LYS A 334 -17.62 7.95 2.14
C LYS A 334 -16.48 8.06 1.12
N TRP A 335 -15.26 7.72 1.52
CA TRP A 335 -14.08 7.72 0.65
C TRP A 335 -14.28 6.82 -0.56
N VAL A 336 -14.59 5.53 -0.32
CA VAL A 336 -14.74 4.53 -1.38
C VAL A 336 -15.93 4.87 -2.27
N GLY A 337 -17.09 5.17 -1.68
CA GLY A 337 -18.32 5.46 -2.40
C GLY A 337 -18.21 6.71 -3.29
N ASP A 338 -17.64 7.81 -2.80
CA ASP A 338 -17.50 9.03 -3.58
C ASP A 338 -16.36 8.92 -4.62
N THR A 339 -15.32 8.11 -4.35
CA THR A 339 -14.30 7.73 -5.33
C THR A 339 -14.92 6.99 -6.51
N LYS A 340 -15.71 5.93 -6.26
CA LYS A 340 -16.44 5.20 -7.31
C LYS A 340 -17.50 6.07 -8.00
N ARG A 341 -18.05 7.08 -7.33
CA ARG A 341 -18.99 8.01 -7.96
C ARG A 341 -18.32 8.95 -8.95
N ARG A 342 -17.15 9.51 -8.59
CA ARG A 342 -16.42 10.46 -9.44
C ARG A 342 -15.66 9.74 -10.56
N TRP A 343 -15.05 8.59 -10.27
CA TRP A 343 -14.28 7.77 -11.22
C TRP A 343 -14.82 6.34 -11.20
N PRO A 344 -15.92 6.03 -11.91
CA PRO A 344 -16.61 4.74 -11.82
C PRO A 344 -15.78 3.54 -12.29
N ASP A 345 -14.82 3.78 -13.18
CA ASP A 345 -13.89 2.81 -13.74
C ASP A 345 -12.69 2.47 -12.83
N VAL A 346 -12.51 3.18 -11.71
CA VAL A 346 -11.39 2.91 -10.79
C VAL A 346 -11.44 1.49 -10.22
N HIS A 347 -10.28 0.86 -10.17
CA HIS A 347 -10.05 -0.47 -9.63
C HIS A 347 -9.45 -0.38 -8.23
N PHE A 348 -10.13 -0.96 -7.24
CA PHE A 348 -9.57 -1.19 -5.91
C PHE A 348 -8.92 -2.58 -5.89
N VAL A 349 -7.59 -2.61 -5.82
CA VAL A 349 -6.77 -3.81 -5.98
C VAL A 349 -5.76 -3.92 -4.85
N THR A 350 -5.15 -5.09 -4.68
CA THR A 350 -4.08 -5.24 -3.69
C THR A 350 -2.80 -4.51 -4.16
N TYR A 351 -1.91 -4.17 -3.22
CA TYR A 351 -0.61 -3.58 -3.55
C TYR A 351 0.19 -4.46 -4.51
N GLY A 352 0.24 -5.76 -4.25
CA GLY A 352 0.94 -6.71 -5.09
C GLY A 352 0.31 -6.90 -6.48
N GLU A 353 -1.02 -6.86 -6.61
CA GLU A 353 -1.66 -6.86 -7.92
C GLU A 353 -1.27 -5.64 -8.76
N PHE A 354 -1.32 -4.44 -8.18
CA PHE A 354 -0.93 -3.22 -8.88
C PHE A 354 0.55 -3.23 -9.25
N GLY A 355 1.43 -3.59 -8.32
CA GLY A 355 2.87 -3.65 -8.58
C GLY A 355 3.23 -4.63 -9.70
N GLU A 356 2.61 -5.81 -9.75
CA GLU A 356 2.84 -6.77 -10.84
C GLU A 356 2.27 -6.29 -12.18
N LEU A 357 1.16 -5.54 -12.19
CA LEU A 357 0.65 -4.91 -13.41
C LEU A 357 1.63 -3.85 -13.93
N TRP A 358 2.19 -3.03 -13.04
CA TRP A 358 3.22 -2.07 -13.40
C TRP A 358 4.48 -2.77 -13.92
N ARG A 359 4.94 -3.80 -13.22
CA ARG A 359 6.09 -4.65 -13.61
C ARG A 359 5.89 -5.34 -14.96
N ALA A 360 4.65 -5.72 -15.27
CA ALA A 360 4.28 -6.33 -16.54
C ALA A 360 4.43 -5.35 -17.72
N GLU A 361 4.16 -4.07 -17.51
CA GLU A 361 4.25 -3.01 -18.51
C GLU A 361 5.67 -2.43 -18.64
N TYR A 362 6.26 -2.00 -17.52
CA TYR A 362 7.55 -1.33 -17.47
C TYR A 362 8.66 -2.32 -17.11
N LYS A 363 9.70 -2.47 -17.95
CA LYS A 363 10.77 -3.47 -17.78
C LYS A 363 12.07 -2.88 -17.23
N SER A 364 12.18 -1.57 -17.30
CA SER A 364 13.32 -0.82 -16.82
C SER A 364 12.88 0.59 -16.44
N ASN A 365 13.78 1.35 -15.82
CA ASN A 365 13.50 2.74 -15.51
C ASN A 365 13.59 3.69 -16.72
N ASP A 366 14.01 3.19 -17.89
CA ASP A 366 13.95 3.96 -19.14
C ASP A 366 12.51 4.07 -19.69
N ASP A 367 11.61 3.22 -19.23
CA ASP A 367 10.27 3.07 -19.79
C ASP A 367 9.25 4.09 -19.21
N TRP A 368 9.59 4.79 -18.12
CA TRP A 368 8.69 5.73 -17.44
C TRP A 368 9.28 7.14 -17.28
N ASN A 369 8.39 8.13 -17.27
CA ASN A 369 8.71 9.54 -17.09
C ASN A 369 7.47 10.27 -16.56
N TYR A 370 7.36 10.37 -15.23
CA TYR A 370 6.16 10.84 -14.55
C TYR A 370 6.11 12.36 -14.45
N LYS A 371 4.89 12.91 -14.57
CA LYS A 371 4.60 14.32 -14.40
C LYS A 371 3.33 14.52 -13.58
N PHE A 372 3.34 15.52 -12.71
CA PHE A 372 2.16 15.93 -11.95
C PHE A 372 2.03 17.44 -11.95
N ILE A 373 0.79 17.92 -11.92
CA ILE A 373 0.47 19.34 -11.77
C ILE A 373 -0.64 19.43 -10.73
N GLU A 374 -0.44 20.30 -9.75
CA GLU A 374 -1.40 20.55 -8.70
C GLU A 374 -1.48 22.05 -8.41
N ARG A 375 -2.69 22.52 -8.10
CA ARG A 375 -2.93 23.76 -7.37
C ARG A 375 -3.58 23.43 -6.06
N GLY A 376 -3.29 24.19 -5.00
CA GLY A 376 -3.79 23.87 -3.68
C GLY A 376 -5.31 23.87 -3.61
N SER A 377 -5.88 22.97 -2.81
CA SER A 377 -7.32 22.81 -2.61
C SER A 377 -7.96 24.06 -2.00
N GLY A 378 -7.15 24.91 -1.35
CA GLY A 378 -7.61 26.04 -0.55
C GLY A 378 -8.08 25.64 0.84
N LEU A 379 -7.86 24.40 1.25
CA LEU A 379 -8.15 23.89 2.58
C LEU A 379 -6.86 23.69 3.36
N GLY A 380 -6.82 24.19 4.59
CA GLY A 380 -5.67 24.10 5.48
C GLY A 380 -4.37 24.59 4.82
N ASP A 381 -3.38 23.69 4.75
CA ASP A 381 -2.07 23.95 4.18
C ASP A 381 -1.89 23.57 2.71
N SER A 382 -2.95 23.13 2.04
CA SER A 382 -2.99 23.05 0.58
C SER A 382 -3.34 24.45 0.01
N TYR A 383 -2.37 25.37 0.07
CA TYR A 383 -2.62 26.80 -0.23
C TYR A 383 -3.01 27.03 -1.69
N ASN A 384 -4.19 27.64 -1.88
CA ASN A 384 -4.79 27.83 -3.21
C ASN A 384 -3.97 28.68 -4.17
N ASN A 385 -3.09 29.55 -3.67
CA ASN A 385 -2.27 30.42 -4.50
C ASN A 385 -1.08 29.69 -5.12
N LEU A 386 -0.73 28.50 -4.63
CA LEU A 386 0.41 27.74 -5.09
C LEU A 386 0.02 26.81 -6.24
N GLU A 387 0.86 26.77 -7.26
CA GLU A 387 0.87 25.77 -8.32
C GLU A 387 2.21 25.03 -8.26
N ILE A 388 2.17 23.71 -8.05
CA ILE A 388 3.35 22.84 -8.04
C ILE A 388 3.32 21.93 -9.26
N ARG A 389 4.50 21.68 -9.84
CA ARG A 389 4.70 20.70 -10.91
C ARG A 389 5.84 19.77 -10.55
N TRP A 390 5.59 18.47 -10.62
CA TRP A 390 6.61 17.45 -10.42
C TRP A 390 6.96 16.79 -11.75
N PHE A 391 8.24 16.47 -11.89
CA PHE A 391 8.81 15.70 -12.97
C PHE A 391 9.71 14.64 -12.36
N MET A 392 9.52 13.38 -12.70
CA MET A 392 10.29 12.27 -12.13
C MET A 392 10.65 11.29 -13.25
N ASN A 393 11.94 11.07 -13.46
CA ASN A 393 12.46 10.11 -14.43
C ASN A 393 13.62 9.33 -13.80
N LYS A 394 14.24 8.42 -14.56
CA LYS A 394 15.38 7.61 -14.09
C LYS A 394 16.54 8.43 -13.55
N GLU A 395 16.83 9.61 -14.12
CA GLU A 395 18.05 10.37 -13.83
C GLU A 395 17.85 11.48 -12.80
N PHE A 396 16.62 11.98 -12.61
CA PHE A 396 16.32 12.95 -11.55
C PHE A 396 14.83 13.06 -11.23
N ARG A 397 14.52 13.70 -10.09
CA ARG A 397 13.25 14.39 -9.87
C ARG A 397 13.44 15.90 -9.77
N LEU A 398 12.43 16.64 -10.21
CA LEU A 398 12.38 18.09 -10.25
C LEU A 398 11.01 18.57 -9.79
N ALA A 399 10.97 19.52 -8.87
CA ALA A 399 9.76 20.23 -8.47
C ALA A 399 9.86 21.72 -8.75
N LEU A 400 8.84 22.24 -9.44
CA LEU A 400 8.67 23.65 -9.73
C LEU A 400 7.47 24.20 -8.95
N LEU A 401 7.63 25.35 -8.30
CA LEU A 401 6.59 26.02 -7.53
C LEU A 401 6.42 27.46 -8.00
N ARG A 402 5.16 27.90 -8.12
CA ARG A 402 4.82 29.30 -8.45
C ARG A 402 3.62 29.76 -7.64
N ASP A 403 3.63 31.03 -7.24
CA ASP A 403 2.41 31.72 -6.79
C ASP A 403 1.62 32.18 -8.01
N TRP A 404 0.62 31.41 -8.42
CA TRP A 404 -0.12 31.69 -9.66
C TRP A 404 -1.14 32.82 -9.52
N HIS A 405 -1.47 33.24 -8.29
CA HIS A 405 -2.29 34.44 -8.06
C HIS A 405 -1.53 35.72 -8.44
N ASN A 406 -0.19 35.71 -8.36
CA ASN A 406 0.65 36.81 -8.77
C ASN A 406 1.23 36.59 -10.18
N LYS A 407 0.71 37.32 -11.17
CA LYS A 407 1.16 37.22 -12.59
C LYS A 407 2.66 37.52 -12.80
N LYS A 408 3.32 38.20 -11.86
CA LYS A 408 4.76 38.52 -11.92
C LYS A 408 5.62 37.51 -11.15
N SER A 409 5.02 36.55 -10.43
CA SER A 409 5.76 35.57 -9.65
C SER A 409 6.54 34.64 -10.59
N PRO A 410 7.85 34.48 -10.40
CA PRO A 410 8.64 33.51 -11.15
C PRO A 410 8.23 32.08 -10.76
N THR A 411 8.54 31.13 -11.64
CA THR A 411 8.50 29.70 -11.28
C THR A 411 9.86 29.34 -10.70
N LEU A 412 9.87 28.79 -9.50
CA LEU A 412 11.08 28.46 -8.75
C LEU A 412 11.26 26.95 -8.64
N VAL A 413 12.49 26.49 -8.77
CA VAL A 413 12.90 25.12 -8.45
C VAL A 413 12.95 25.00 -6.93
N ILE A 414 12.16 24.07 -6.38
CA ILE A 414 12.13 23.77 -4.93
C ILE A 414 12.70 22.39 -4.62
N ASP A 415 12.80 21.50 -5.60
CA ASP A 415 13.49 20.22 -5.49
C ASP A 415 14.19 19.94 -6.81
N PHE A 416 15.45 19.54 -6.73
CA PHE A 416 16.18 18.95 -7.84
C PHE A 416 17.10 17.89 -7.24
N THR A 417 16.69 16.64 -7.36
CA THR A 417 17.41 15.50 -6.80
C THR A 417 17.88 14.61 -7.94
N ARG A 418 19.20 14.52 -8.12
CA ARG A 418 19.86 13.73 -9.17
C ARG A 418 20.05 12.29 -8.74
N TYR A 419 19.77 11.36 -9.64
CA TYR A 419 19.93 9.91 -9.46
C TYR A 419 21.09 9.33 -10.27
N ASP A 420 21.59 10.07 -11.27
CA ASP A 420 22.79 9.71 -12.02
C ASP A 420 24.07 9.79 -11.17
N LEU A 421 24.03 10.50 -10.04
CA LEU A 421 25.09 10.54 -9.03
C LEU A 421 25.12 9.25 -8.20
N PRO A 422 26.29 8.80 -7.71
CA PRO A 422 26.38 7.72 -6.73
C PRO A 422 25.58 8.04 -5.45
N ALA A 423 24.92 7.04 -4.89
CA ALA A 423 24.22 7.11 -3.61
C ALA A 423 24.75 6.04 -2.65
N GLU A 424 24.60 6.27 -1.35
CA GLU A 424 24.98 5.32 -0.31
C GLU A 424 23.92 5.35 0.78
N GLU A 425 23.33 4.20 1.10
CA GLU A 425 22.51 4.03 2.29
C GLU A 425 23.35 4.00 3.56
N PRO A 426 22.76 4.29 4.73
CA PRO A 426 23.42 4.04 6.00
C PRO A 426 23.94 2.60 6.15
N LYS A 427 25.03 2.47 6.91
CA LYS A 427 25.51 1.18 7.42
C LYS A 427 24.43 0.52 8.29
N ASP A 428 24.55 -0.80 8.46
CA ASP A 428 23.59 -1.58 9.25
C ASP A 428 23.40 -0.99 10.66
N PRO A 429 22.16 -0.63 11.03
CA PRO A 429 21.84 -0.19 12.38
C PRO A 429 21.61 -1.37 13.33
N SER A 430 21.45 -1.05 14.60
CA SER A 430 20.88 -1.97 15.60
C SER A 430 19.78 -1.25 16.41
N PRO A 431 18.97 -1.97 17.19
CA PRO A 431 17.95 -1.32 18.01
C PRO A 431 18.52 -0.27 18.99
N GLU A 432 19.73 -0.50 19.47
CA GLU A 432 20.48 0.40 20.37
C GLU A 432 21.14 1.57 19.62
N HIS A 433 21.41 1.40 18.33
CA HIS A 433 22.09 2.36 17.47
C HIS A 433 21.33 2.56 16.15
N PRO A 434 20.12 3.16 16.19
CA PRO A 434 19.32 3.33 15.00
C PRO A 434 19.90 4.39 14.06
N VAL A 435 19.68 4.22 12.77
CA VAL A 435 19.90 5.27 11.77
C VAL A 435 18.56 5.65 11.18
N ARG A 436 18.11 6.89 11.44
CA ARG A 436 16.73 7.30 11.12
C ARG A 436 16.58 8.11 9.84
N ASP A 437 17.66 8.68 9.32
CA ASP A 437 17.66 9.41 8.06
C ASP A 437 18.27 8.57 6.95
N TRP A 438 17.42 8.24 5.98
CA TRP A 438 17.72 7.50 4.77
C TRP A 438 17.30 8.32 3.54
N SER A 439 17.22 9.65 3.67
CA SER A 439 16.84 10.53 2.58
C SER A 439 17.95 10.59 1.53
N LEU A 440 17.58 10.54 0.25
CA LEU A 440 18.50 10.76 -0.87
C LEU A 440 18.42 12.23 -1.29
N ILE A 441 19.39 13.02 -0.86
CA ILE A 441 19.39 14.48 -1.04
C ILE A 441 20.73 14.94 -1.61
N ASN A 442 20.71 15.75 -2.69
CA ASN A 442 21.91 16.36 -3.26
C ASN A 442 21.74 17.86 -3.56
N ARG A 443 21.25 18.26 -4.75
CA ARG A 443 21.29 19.66 -5.22
C ARG A 443 20.35 20.57 -4.45
N ILE A 444 19.05 20.34 -4.55
CA ILE A 444 17.99 21.12 -3.87
C ILE A 444 16.94 20.13 -3.38
N ASN A 445 16.51 20.24 -2.13
CA ASN A 445 15.46 19.40 -1.58
C ASN A 445 14.27 20.24 -1.07
N GLN A 446 13.06 19.77 -1.36
CA GLN A 446 11.80 20.47 -1.04
C GLN A 446 11.63 20.87 0.43
N LYS A 447 12.29 20.17 1.37
CA LYS A 447 12.17 20.43 2.80
C LYS A 447 12.82 21.74 3.21
N ASN A 448 13.70 22.29 2.36
CA ASN A 448 14.34 23.59 2.55
C ASN A 448 15.02 23.74 3.92
N LEU A 449 15.81 22.72 4.30
CA LEU A 449 16.48 22.66 5.61
C LEU A 449 17.97 23.03 5.54
N ARG A 450 18.54 23.12 4.33
CA ARG A 450 19.94 23.49 4.12
C ARG A 450 20.02 24.83 3.37
N PRO A 451 21.08 25.63 3.55
CA PRO A 451 21.23 26.90 2.84
C PRO A 451 21.14 26.78 1.31
N GLN A 452 21.64 25.69 0.73
CA GLN A 452 21.58 25.45 -0.71
C GLN A 452 20.19 25.06 -1.26
N ASP A 453 19.22 24.79 -0.38
CA ASP A 453 17.86 24.42 -0.78
C ASP A 453 16.99 25.66 -1.09
N GLU A 454 17.55 26.87 -0.97
CA GLU A 454 16.84 28.10 -1.30
C GLU A 454 16.26 28.04 -2.73
N PRO A 455 14.93 28.22 -2.89
CA PRO A 455 14.30 28.14 -4.20
C PRO A 455 14.87 29.15 -5.19
N LYS A 456 15.19 28.69 -6.39
CA LYS A 456 15.81 29.52 -7.44
C LYS A 456 15.20 29.27 -8.82
N GLU A 457 15.30 30.24 -9.71
CA GLU A 457 14.84 30.07 -11.10
C GLU A 457 15.62 28.97 -11.82
N LEU A 458 15.00 28.32 -12.80
CA LEU A 458 15.60 27.23 -13.58
C LEU A 458 16.93 27.65 -14.25
N ASN A 459 16.99 28.89 -14.75
CA ASN A 459 18.18 29.47 -15.40
C ASN A 459 19.31 29.82 -14.43
N ALA A 460 19.06 29.76 -13.11
CA ALA A 460 20.05 29.96 -12.05
C ALA A 460 20.66 28.65 -11.54
N LEU A 461 20.25 27.50 -12.08
CA LEU A 461 20.91 26.22 -11.81
C LEU A 461 22.27 26.14 -12.51
N ASP A 462 23.13 25.24 -12.08
CA ASP A 462 24.41 24.99 -12.75
C ASP A 462 24.20 24.49 -14.19
N SER A 463 25.12 24.79 -15.09
CA SER A 463 24.97 24.46 -16.52
C SER A 463 24.82 22.96 -16.79
N GLU A 464 25.47 22.11 -15.99
CA GLU A 464 25.32 20.66 -16.05
C GLU A 464 23.91 20.20 -15.65
N ASP A 465 23.34 20.79 -14.60
CA ASP A 465 22.02 20.48 -14.11
C ASP A 465 20.96 20.96 -15.11
N GLN A 466 21.14 22.15 -15.70
CA GLN A 466 20.29 22.62 -16.79
C GLN A 466 20.34 21.71 -18.02
N ALA A 467 21.53 21.24 -18.41
CA ALA A 467 21.70 20.33 -19.54
C ALA A 467 20.97 19.00 -19.29
N LEU A 468 21.06 18.46 -18.07
CA LEU A 468 20.34 17.27 -17.66
C LEU A 468 18.82 17.47 -17.71
N ILE A 469 18.29 18.61 -17.24
CA ILE A 469 16.86 18.90 -17.34
C ILE A 469 16.43 19.04 -18.80
N LYS A 470 17.21 19.76 -19.64
CA LYS A 470 16.92 19.93 -21.08
C LYS A 470 16.89 18.62 -21.86
N LYS A 471 17.63 17.60 -21.42
CA LYS A 471 17.59 16.26 -22.02
C LYS A 471 16.19 15.64 -21.97
N TYR A 472 15.44 15.87 -20.89
CA TYR A 472 14.10 15.29 -20.69
C TYR A 472 12.97 16.28 -20.96
N TYR A 473 13.16 17.55 -20.61
CA TYR A 473 12.12 18.59 -20.66
C TYR A 473 12.69 19.91 -21.25
N PRO A 474 13.09 19.91 -22.54
CA PRO A 474 13.61 21.12 -23.19
C PRO A 474 12.60 22.27 -23.19
N GLU A 475 11.29 21.98 -23.09
CA GLU A 475 10.21 22.96 -23.04
C GLU A 475 10.20 23.84 -21.77
N LEU A 476 10.99 23.51 -20.76
CA LEU A 476 11.10 24.31 -19.53
C LEU A 476 12.02 25.53 -19.68
N PHE A 477 12.76 25.67 -20.79
CA PHE A 477 13.79 26.69 -21.00
C PHE A 477 13.48 27.71 -22.11
#